data_AF-A0A4V1T8W9-F1
#
_entry.id   AF-A0A4V1T8W9-F1
#
_cell.length_a   1.000
_cell.length_b   1.000
_cell.length_c   1.000
_cell.angle_alpha   90.00
_cell.angle_beta   90.00
_cell.angle_gamma   90.00
#
_symmetry.space_group_name_H-M   'P 1'
#
loop_
_entity.id
_entity.type
_entity.pdbx_description
1 polymer ?
#
loop_
_entity_poly.entity_id
_entity_poly.type
_entity_poly.pdbx_seq_one_letter_code
_entity_poly.pdbx_strand_id
1 'polypeptide(L)'
;MSAKRLCLSIMLATAVATGATSAWAASCSKTSAGFEEWKTEIRGDAINAGVSERTVDKVLANVSYSKATIRADRGQKSFKLTLDEFLRKRGASTIV
;
A
#
# COMPACT_ATOMS: atom_id res chain seq x y z
N MET A 1 -5.36 37.66 32.24
CA MET A 1 -5.76 36.40 31.56
C MET A 1 -6.02 35.34 32.61
N SER A 2 -7.19 34.69 32.60
CA SER A 2 -7.52 33.66 33.61
C SER A 2 -6.64 32.42 33.42
N ALA A 3 -6.13 31.85 34.53
CA ALA A 3 -5.26 30.67 34.53
C ALA A 3 -5.80 29.50 33.69
N LYS A 4 -7.12 29.36 33.58
CA LYS A 4 -7.79 28.36 32.73
C LYS A 4 -7.52 28.55 31.24
N ARG A 5 -7.48 29.80 30.75
CA ARG A 5 -7.18 30.09 29.34
C ARG A 5 -5.69 29.87 29.03
N LEU A 6 -4.81 30.12 30.00
CA LEU A 6 -3.37 29.87 29.85
C LEU A 6 -3.06 28.36 29.81
N CYS A 7 -3.67 27.55 30.69
CA CYS A 7 -3.51 26.10 30.67
C CYS A 7 -4.03 25.46 29.38
N LEU A 8 -5.17 25.92 28.86
CA LEU A 8 -5.74 25.38 27.63
C LEU A 8 -4.85 25.68 26.40
N SER A 9 -4.29 26.90 26.33
CA SER A 9 -3.35 27.27 25.26
C SER A 9 -2.04 26.48 25.33
N ILE A 10 -1.53 26.20 26.54
CA ILE A 10 -0.31 25.39 26.73
C ILE A 10 -0.55 23.95 26.29
N MET A 11 -1.70 23.35 26.67
CA MET A 11 -2.08 21.99 26.27
C MET A 11 -2.24 21.84 24.75
N LEU A 12 -2.86 22.83 24.10
CA LEU A 12 -3.05 22.80 22.64
C LEU A 12 -1.71 22.98 21.89
N ALA A 13 -0.82 23.83 22.39
CA ALA A 13 0.51 24.01 21.80
C ALA A 13 1.39 22.77 21.93
N THR A 14 1.28 22.01 23.04
CA THR A 14 2.00 20.75 23.21
C THR A 14 1.47 19.64 22.31
N ALA A 15 0.15 19.56 22.10
CA ALA A 15 -0.44 18.56 21.20
C ALA A 15 -0.05 18.75 19.73
N VAL A 16 0.10 20.01 19.27
CA VAL A 16 0.57 20.31 17.91
C VAL A 16 2.06 20.01 17.75
N ALA A 17 2.87 20.27 18.78
CA ALA A 17 4.30 20.00 18.74
C ALA A 17 4.65 18.50 18.74
N THR A 18 3.83 17.63 19.33
CA THR A 18 4.05 16.18 19.36
C THR A 18 3.37 15.43 18.22
N GLY A 19 2.44 16.07 17.49
CA GLY A 19 1.73 15.48 16.36
C GLY A 19 2.55 15.35 15.07
N ALA A 20 3.70 16.04 14.97
CA ALA A 20 4.61 15.95 13.83
C ALA A 20 5.50 14.69 13.91
N THR A 21 4.87 13.52 13.98
CA THR A 21 5.59 12.27 13.75
C THR A 21 5.92 12.19 12.27
N SER A 22 7.20 12.03 11.94
CA SER A 22 7.60 11.67 10.60
C SER A 22 7.01 10.30 10.31
N ALA A 23 6.13 10.20 9.31
CA ALA A 23 5.66 8.92 8.81
C ALA A 23 6.85 8.25 8.10
N TRP A 24 7.66 7.51 8.85
CA TRP A 24 8.64 6.61 8.29
C TRP A 24 7.85 5.48 7.64
N ALA A 25 7.68 5.56 6.31
CA ALA A 25 7.19 4.42 5.57
C ALA A 25 8.12 3.24 5.88
N ALA A 26 7.54 2.13 6.34
CA ALA A 26 8.30 0.90 6.50
C ALA A 26 9.03 0.61 5.18
N SER A 27 10.33 0.30 5.26
CA SER A 27 11.09 -0.04 4.07
C SER A 27 10.46 -1.27 3.42
N CYS A 28 9.96 -1.11 2.19
CA CYS A 28 9.36 -2.23 1.47
C CYS A 28 10.43 -3.33 1.26
N SER A 29 10.15 -4.54 1.75
CA SER A 29 11.06 -5.68 1.61
C SER A 29 11.43 -5.90 0.14
N LYS A 30 12.71 -6.12 -0.15
CA LYS A 30 13.19 -6.43 -1.51
C LYS A 30 13.08 -7.92 -1.84
N THR A 31 12.75 -8.76 -0.88
CA THR A 31 12.68 -10.23 -1.00
C THR A 31 11.30 -10.74 -0.57
N SER A 32 11.14 -12.06 -0.52
CA SER A 32 9.95 -12.72 0.04
C SER A 32 9.91 -12.72 1.57
N ALA A 33 10.88 -12.09 2.24
CA ALA A 33 10.88 -11.98 3.71
C ALA A 33 9.58 -11.31 4.18
N GLY A 34 8.90 -11.94 5.15
CA GLY A 34 7.61 -11.51 5.69
C GLY A 34 6.38 -12.04 4.94
N PHE A 35 6.53 -12.71 3.80
CA PHE A 35 5.38 -13.20 3.02
C PHE A 35 4.52 -14.22 3.78
N GLU A 36 5.16 -15.15 4.49
CA GLU A 36 4.44 -16.17 5.26
C GLU A 36 3.71 -15.57 6.47
N GLU A 37 4.32 -14.60 7.14
CA GLU A 37 3.68 -13.86 8.25
C GLU A 37 2.46 -13.09 7.74
N TRP A 38 2.60 -12.40 6.61
CA TRP A 38 1.52 -11.69 5.96
C TRP A 38 0.35 -12.61 5.58
N LYS A 39 0.58 -13.88 5.22
CA LYS A 39 -0.54 -14.83 4.98
C LYS A 39 -1.36 -15.08 6.24
N THR A 40 -0.74 -15.06 7.43
CA THR A 40 -1.44 -15.20 8.71
C THR A 40 -2.30 -13.97 8.98
N GLU A 41 -1.76 -12.77 8.75
CA GLU A 41 -2.49 -11.51 8.89
C GLU A 41 -3.69 -11.44 7.92
N ILE A 42 -3.46 -11.71 6.64
CA ILE A 42 -4.51 -11.62 5.62
C ILE A 42 -5.60 -12.68 5.80
N ARG A 43 -5.28 -13.83 6.43
CA ARG A 43 -6.28 -14.81 6.83
C ARG A 43 -7.29 -14.19 7.78
N GLY A 44 -6.83 -13.46 8.79
CA GLY A 44 -7.67 -12.75 9.75
C GLY A 44 -8.55 -11.71 9.07
N ASP A 45 -7.96 -10.87 8.22
CA ASP A 45 -8.68 -9.85 7.47
C ASP A 45 -9.76 -10.44 6.55
N ALA A 46 -9.45 -11.53 5.85
CA ALA A 46 -10.38 -12.18 4.93
C ALA A 46 -11.58 -12.80 5.66
N ILE A 47 -11.34 -13.45 6.81
CA ILE A 47 -12.43 -14.03 7.63
C ILE A 47 -13.31 -12.91 8.19
N ASN A 48 -12.71 -11.83 8.70
CA ASN A 48 -13.44 -10.66 9.19
C ASN A 48 -14.26 -9.97 8.09
N ALA A 49 -13.79 -10.01 6.84
CA ALA A 49 -14.50 -9.54 5.66
C ALA A 49 -15.61 -10.51 5.18
N GLY A 50 -15.82 -11.64 5.86
CA GLY A 50 -16.90 -12.59 5.57
C GLY A 50 -16.52 -13.73 4.61
N VAL A 51 -15.24 -13.90 4.28
CA VAL A 51 -14.79 -15.05 3.47
C VAL A 51 -14.75 -16.30 4.35
N SER A 52 -15.38 -17.40 3.90
CA SER A 52 -15.39 -18.65 4.68
C SER A 52 -13.99 -19.20 4.90
N GLU A 53 -13.71 -19.72 6.10
CA GLU A 53 -12.40 -20.28 6.47
C GLU A 53 -11.90 -21.32 5.46
N ARG A 54 -12.79 -22.23 5.03
CA ARG A 54 -12.47 -23.26 4.03
C ARG A 54 -11.89 -22.67 2.74
N THR A 55 -12.44 -21.56 2.26
CA THR A 55 -11.96 -20.88 1.05
C THR A 55 -10.61 -20.23 1.31
N VAL A 56 -10.47 -19.53 2.44
CA VAL A 56 -9.20 -18.87 2.82
C VAL A 56 -8.08 -19.89 2.94
N ASP A 57 -8.29 -20.99 3.67
CA ASP A 57 -7.29 -22.03 3.87
C ASP A 57 -6.91 -22.72 2.55
N LYS A 58 -7.91 -23.03 1.70
CA LYS A 58 -7.66 -23.63 0.37
C LYS A 58 -6.83 -22.71 -0.52
N VAL A 59 -7.11 -21.41 -0.52
CA VAL A 59 -6.40 -20.45 -1.37
C VAL A 59 -5.01 -20.20 -0.82
N LEU A 60 -4.87 -19.80 0.44
CA LEU A 60 -3.59 -19.41 1.03
C LEU A 60 -2.58 -20.56 1.12
N ALA A 61 -3.04 -21.82 1.14
CA ALA A 61 -2.16 -22.99 1.01
C ALA A 61 -1.43 -23.07 -0.34
N ASN A 62 -1.99 -22.46 -1.40
CA ASN A 62 -1.47 -22.55 -2.77
C ASN A 62 -0.84 -21.24 -3.27
N VAL A 63 -0.98 -20.14 -2.53
CA VAL A 63 -0.39 -18.84 -2.91
C VAL A 63 1.07 -18.79 -2.46
N SER A 64 1.93 -18.31 -3.36
CA SER A 64 3.36 -18.10 -3.11
C SER A 64 3.79 -16.71 -3.56
N TYR A 65 4.95 -16.27 -3.06
CA TYR A 65 5.52 -14.98 -3.42
C TYR A 65 5.90 -14.91 -4.91
N SER A 66 5.15 -14.13 -5.70
CA SER A 66 5.40 -13.95 -7.13
C SER A 66 6.48 -12.90 -7.40
N LYS A 67 7.72 -13.35 -7.63
CA LYS A 67 8.82 -12.46 -8.06
C LYS A 67 8.52 -11.76 -9.39
N ALA A 68 7.77 -12.40 -10.28
CA ALA A 68 7.41 -11.83 -11.58
C ALA A 68 6.47 -10.62 -11.41
N THR A 69 5.43 -10.76 -10.59
CA THR A 69 4.48 -9.68 -10.29
C THR A 69 5.18 -8.50 -9.63
N ILE A 70 6.00 -8.75 -8.60
CA ILE A 70 6.75 -7.70 -7.90
C ILE A 70 7.72 -6.97 -8.83
N ARG A 71 8.35 -7.69 -9.76
CA ARG A 71 9.23 -7.10 -10.77
C ARG A 71 8.47 -6.21 -11.75
N ALA A 72 7.29 -6.67 -12.21
CA ALA A 72 6.45 -5.90 -13.11
C ALA A 72 5.97 -4.61 -12.43
N ASP A 73 5.51 -4.69 -11.17
CA ASP A 73 5.07 -3.56 -10.37
C ASP A 73 6.18 -2.50 -10.20
N ARG A 74 7.34 -2.91 -9.69
CA ARG A 74 8.52 -2.02 -9.55
C ARG A 74 9.08 -1.53 -10.89
N GLY A 75 8.76 -2.26 -11.96
CA GLY A 75 9.17 -1.97 -13.33
C GLY A 75 8.21 -1.06 -14.09
N GLN A 76 7.10 -0.62 -13.47
CA GLN A 76 6.16 0.32 -14.07
C GLN A 76 6.82 1.68 -14.30
N LYS A 77 7.49 1.84 -15.43
CA LYS A 77 8.10 3.09 -15.88
C LYS A 77 7.28 3.68 -17.01
N SER A 78 7.14 5.01 -17.01
CA SER A 78 6.50 5.73 -18.11
C SER A 78 7.18 5.39 -19.42
N PHE A 79 6.38 5.12 -20.45
CA PHE A 79 6.89 4.88 -21.79
C PHE A 79 7.61 6.14 -22.28
N LYS A 80 8.84 5.96 -22.77
CA LYS A 80 9.57 7.02 -23.48
C LYS A 80 9.25 6.92 -24.97
N LEU A 81 8.00 7.25 -25.30
CA LEU A 81 7.52 7.29 -26.68
C LEU A 81 7.12 8.73 -26.99
N THR A 82 7.32 9.15 -28.23
CA THR A 82 6.62 10.33 -28.74
C THR A 82 5.11 10.07 -28.75
N LEU A 83 4.30 11.12 -28.87
CA LEU A 83 2.85 10.97 -28.97
C LEU A 83 2.46 10.03 -30.12
N ASP A 84 3.06 10.19 -31.30
CA ASP A 84 2.78 9.35 -32.47
C ASP A 84 3.13 7.88 -32.23
N GLU A 85 4.27 7.60 -31.60
CA GLU A 85 4.68 6.25 -31.26
C GLU A 85 3.74 5.61 -30.24
N PHE A 86 3.27 6.40 -29.27
CA PHE A 86 2.28 5.96 -28.30
C PHE A 86 0.94 5.65 -28.98
N LEU A 87 0.44 6.53 -29.85
CA LEU A 87 -0.81 6.35 -30.59
C LEU A 87 -0.76 5.10 -31.48
N ARG A 88 0.37 4.87 -32.16
CA ARG A 88 0.61 3.63 -32.94
C ARG A 88 0.57 2.39 -32.05
N LYS A 89 1.26 2.41 -30.90
CA LYS A 89 1.31 1.25 -29.98
C LYS A 89 -0.04 0.93 -29.34
N ARG A 90 -0.86 1.96 -29.10
CA ARG A 90 -2.19 1.82 -28.50
C ARG A 90 -3.31 1.58 -29.51
N GLY A 91 -3.01 1.57 -30.81
CA GLY A 91 -3.98 1.27 -31.86
C GLY A 91 -4.97 2.41 -32.10
N ALA A 92 -4.52 3.67 -31.96
CA ALA A 92 -5.39 4.84 -32.12
C ALA A 92 -6.11 4.86 -33.48
N SER A 93 -5.48 4.41 -34.56
CA SER A 93 -6.09 4.28 -35.90
C SER A 93 -7.33 3.38 -35.94
N THR A 94 -7.54 2.53 -34.92
CA THR A 94 -8.70 1.65 -34.80
C THR A 94 -9.78 2.24 -33.87
N ILE A 95 -9.42 3.22 -33.03
CA ILE A 95 -10.26 3.74 -31.94
C ILE A 95 -10.82 5.14 -32.26
N VAL A 96 -10.08 5.96 -33.01
CA VAL A 96 -10.42 7.36 -33.32
C VAL A 96 -10.79 7.53 -34.79
#